data_AF-A0A9D4ITA0-F1
#
_entry.id   AF-A0A9D4ITA0-F1
#
_cell.length_a   1.000
_cell.length_b   1.000
_cell.length_c   1.000
_cell.angle_alpha   90.00
_cell.angle_beta   90.00
_cell.angle_gamma   90.00
#
_symmetry.space_group_name_H-M   'P 1'
#
loop_
_entity.id
_entity.type
_entity.pdbx_description
1 polymer ?
#
loop_
_entity_poly.entity_id
_entity_poly.type
_entity_poly.pdbx_seq_one_letter_code
_entity_poly.pdbx_strand_id
1 'polypeptide(L)' 'MRSRAWGMEFYRGADCCLLVFDVTMPNMFKSLDSWVDEFLIQASPRDPENFPFVIIRNIIDWNENRAVRFDERLAF' A
#
# COMPACT_ATOMS: atom_id res chain seq x y z
N MET A 1 -1.30 -7.04 15.48
CA MET A 1 -2.19 -5.87 15.68
C MET A 1 -2.68 -5.43 14.32
N ARG A 2 -4.00 -5.43 14.09
CA ARG A 2 -4.60 -4.90 12.86
C ARG A 2 -5.12 -3.50 13.22
N SER A 3 -4.39 -2.46 12.82
CA SER A 3 -4.80 -1.07 13.03
C SER A 3 -6.05 -0.82 12.18
N ARG A 4 -7.22 -0.67 12.82
CA ARG A 4 -8.45 -0.11 12.23
C ARG A 4 -8.62 1.37 12.62
N ALA A 5 -7.51 2.06 12.80
CA ALA A 5 -7.50 3.48 13.09
C ALA A 5 -7.12 4.13 11.75
N TRP A 6 -7.95 4.92 11.08
CA TRP A 6 -8.97 5.85 11.55
C TRP A 6 -10.08 5.97 10.47
N GLY A 7 -11.27 6.47 10.79
CA GLY A 7 -12.44 6.46 9.89
C GLY A 7 -12.24 7.16 8.52
N MET A 8 -13.24 7.05 7.63
CA MET A 8 -13.32 7.65 6.28
C MET A 8 -12.65 9.04 6.12
N GLU A 9 -12.70 9.84 7.17
CA GLU A 9 -12.35 11.26 7.21
C GLU A 9 -10.86 11.54 7.00
N PHE A 10 -9.99 10.54 7.19
CA PHE A 10 -8.54 10.71 7.04
C PHE A 10 -8.03 10.49 5.61
N TYR A 11 -8.85 9.90 4.74
CA TYR A 11 -8.46 9.64 3.34
C TYR A 11 -8.96 10.72 2.37
N ARG A 12 -10.06 11.40 2.70
CA ARG A 12 -10.64 12.44 1.84
C ARG A 12 -9.73 13.66 1.75
N GLY A 13 -9.52 14.15 0.53
CA GLY A 13 -8.66 15.29 0.27
C GLY A 13 -7.16 14.95 0.29
N ALA A 14 -6.79 13.67 0.37
CA ALA A 14 -5.41 13.26 0.14
C ALA A 14 -5.01 13.52 -1.32
N ASP A 15 -3.81 14.05 -1.53
CA ASP A 15 -3.24 14.26 -2.87
C ASP A 15 -2.50 13.01 -3.39
N CYS A 16 -2.11 12.09 -2.51
CA CYS A 16 -1.46 10.83 -2.85
C CYS A 16 -1.65 9.76 -1.77
N CYS A 17 -1.34 8.51 -2.11
CA CYS A 17 -1.37 7.38 -1.17
C CYS A 17 0.00 6.67 -1.16
N LEU A 18 0.62 6.59 0.02
CA LEU A 18 1.87 5.86 0.21
C LEU A 18 1.57 4.48 0.80
N LEU A 19 1.95 3.44 0.08
CA LEU A 19 1.77 2.04 0.46
C LEU A 19 3.11 1.45 0.86
N VAL A 20 3.31 1.23 2.15
CA VAL A 20 4.58 0.70 2.69
C VAL A 20 4.42 -0.78 2.99
N PHE A 21 5.35 -1.63 2.52
CA PHE A 21 5.40 -3.03 2.92
C PHE A 21 6.80 -3.46 3.35
N ASP A 22 6.86 -4.42 4.25
CA ASP A 22 8.09 -5.06 4.72
C ASP A 22 8.52 -6.16 3.75
N VAL A 23 9.74 -6.07 3.23
CA VAL A 23 10.27 -7.04 2.25
C VAL A 23 10.52 -8.44 2.84
N THR A 24 10.53 -8.58 4.16
CA THR A 24 10.65 -9.85 4.88
C THR A 24 9.31 -10.54 5.09
N MET A 25 8.19 -9.83 4.87
CA MET A 25 6.83 -10.33 5.07
C MET A 25 6.04 -10.36 3.73
N PRO A 26 6.08 -11.48 2.97
CA PRO A 26 5.47 -11.54 1.63
C PRO A 26 3.95 -11.38 1.64
N ASN A 27 3.29 -11.72 2.76
CA ASN A 27 1.85 -11.51 2.92
C ASN A 27 1.46 -10.03 2.96
N MET A 28 2.38 -9.15 3.36
CA MET A 28 2.12 -7.70 3.37
C MET A 28 2.09 -7.15 1.94
N PHE A 29 2.99 -7.63 1.07
CA PHE A 29 2.99 -7.27 -0.35
C PHE A 29 1.68 -7.67 -1.05
N LYS A 30 1.20 -8.90 -0.79
CA LYS A 30 -0.09 -9.38 -1.31
C LYS A 30 -1.31 -8.61 -0.80
N SER A 31 -1.17 -7.90 0.31
CA SER A 31 -2.28 -7.11 0.89
C SER A 31 -2.41 -5.73 0.24
N LEU A 32 -1.42 -5.30 -0.56
CA LEU A 32 -1.40 -3.95 -1.15
C LEU A 32 -2.56 -3.71 -2.10
N ASP A 33 -2.95 -4.69 -2.93
CA ASP A 33 -4.11 -4.56 -3.83
C ASP A 33 -5.38 -4.26 -3.02
N SER A 34 -5.61 -5.00 -1.94
CA SER A 34 -6.75 -4.76 -1.05
C SER A 34 -6.68 -3.40 -0.35
N TRP A 35 -5.49 -2.85 -0.10
CA TRP A 35 -5.32 -1.53 0.51
C TRP A 35 -5.59 -0.40 -0.50
N VAL A 36 -5.24 -0.60 -1.77
CA VAL A 36 -5.64 0.29 -2.87
C VAL A 36 -7.16 0.33 -2.98
N ASP A 37 -7.82 -0.84 -3.06
CA ASP A 37 -9.28 -0.92 -3.14
C ASP A 37 -9.95 -0.21 -1.96
N GLU A 38 -9.47 -0.48 -0.74
CA GLU A 38 -9.98 0.17 0.47
C GLU A 38 -9.78 1.70 0.40
N PHE A 39 -8.59 2.17 -0.01
CA PHE A 39 -8.34 3.60 -0.17
C PHE A 39 -9.29 4.24 -1.18
N LEU A 40 -9.48 3.63 -2.36
CA LEU A 40 -10.34 4.18 -3.41
C LEU A 40 -11.80 4.30 -2.95
N ILE A 41 -12.30 3.31 -2.21
CA ILE A 41 -13.64 3.34 -1.62
C ILE A 41 -13.78 4.47 -0.59
N GLN A 42 -12.78 4.64 0.29
CA GLN A 42 -12.89 5.56 1.43
C GLN A 42 -12.56 7.01 1.05
N ALA A 43 -11.52 7.22 0.25
CA ALA A 43 -11.04 8.52 -0.20
C ALA A 43 -11.94 9.13 -1.28
N SER A 44 -12.50 8.28 -2.15
CA SER A 44 -13.27 8.67 -3.35
C SER A 44 -12.60 9.84 -4.10
N PRO A 45 -11.35 9.66 -4.57
CA PRO A 45 -10.63 10.70 -5.28
C PRO A 45 -11.39 11.09 -6.55
N ARG A 46 -11.27 12.36 -6.96
CA ARG A 46 -11.97 12.87 -8.16
C ARG A 46 -11.57 12.16 -9.44
N ASP A 47 -10.32 11.71 -9.51
CA ASP A 47 -9.76 10.97 -10.63
C ASP A 47 -9.01 9.73 -10.10
N PRO A 48 -9.73 8.62 -9.85
CA PRO A 48 -9.15 7.38 -9.31
C PRO A 48 -8.08 6.76 -10.22
N GLU A 49 -8.26 6.84 -11.54
CA GLU A 49 -7.37 6.22 -12.53
C GLU A 49 -6.00 6.90 -12.58
N ASN A 50 -5.95 8.21 -12.31
CA ASN A 50 -4.70 8.98 -12.28
C ASN A 50 -4.25 9.33 -10.85
N PHE A 51 -4.89 8.77 -9.82
CA PHE A 51 -4.53 9.07 -8.44
C PHE A 51 -3.13 8.52 -8.11
N PRO A 52 -2.21 9.33 -7.55
CA PRO A 52 -0.83 8.88 -7.38
C PRO A 52 -0.69 7.94 -6.18
N PHE A 53 -0.47 6.66 -6.48
CA PHE A 53 -0.04 5.65 -5.53
C PHE A 53 1.48 5.45 -5.60
N VAL A 54 2.14 5.45 -4.44
CA VAL A 54 3.58 5.20 -4.34
C VAL A 54 3.82 4.02 -3.41
N ILE A 55 4.52 3.01 -3.92
CA ILE A 55 4.87 1.81 -3.15
C ILE A 55 6.26 1.99 -2.55
N ILE A 56 6.39 1.78 -1.26
CA ILE A 56 7.65 1.88 -0.51
C ILE A 56 7.99 0.51 0.06
N ARG A 57 9.19 0.03 -0.28
CA ARG A 57 9.79 -1.16 0.31
C ARG A 57 10.54 -0.79 1.58
N ASN A 58 10.09 -1.33 2.71
CA ASN A 58 10.73 -1.16 4.00
C ASN A 58 11.59 -2.38 4.36
N ILE A 59 12.57 -2.18 5.26
CA ILE A 59 13.48 -3.22 5.79
C ILE A 59 14.35 -3.88 4.71
N ILE A 60 14.79 -3.08 3.73
CA ILE A 60 15.60 -3.57 2.60
C ILE A 60 17.02 -4.00 2.99
N ASP A 61 17.49 -3.58 4.16
CA ASP A 61 18.81 -3.85 4.70
C ASP A 61 18.92 -5.25 5.32
N TRP A 62 17.79 -5.92 5.60
CA TRP A 62 17.76 -7.28 6.13
C TRP A 62 17.85 -8.33 5.00
N ASN A 63 19.06 -8.53 4.49
CA ASN A 63 19.31 -9.39 3.32
C ASN A 63 19.03 -10.90 3.54
N GLU A 64 19.17 -11.42 4.76
CA GLU A 64 19.06 -12.86 5.03
C GLU A 64 17.63 -13.42 4.95
N ASN A 65 16.62 -12.54 5.05
CA ASN A 65 15.21 -12.94 5.13
C ASN A 65 14.34 -12.23 4.11
N ARG A 66 14.94 -11.80 2.99
CA ARG A 66 14.20 -11.14 1.91
C ARG A 66 13.30 -12.15 1.20
N ALA A 67 11.99 -11.98 1.35
CA ALA A 67 10.99 -12.87 0.77
C ALA A 67 10.36 -12.31 -0.51
N VAL A 68 10.40 -10.98 -0.71
CA VAL A 68 9.82 -10.32 -1.90
C VAL A 68 10.92 -9.89 -2.87
N ARG A 69 10.81 -10.36 -4.13
CA ARG A 69 11.80 -10.07 -5.18
C ARG A 69 11.61 -8.67 -5.77
N PHE A 70 12.63 -8.18 -6.47
CA PHE A 70 12.58 -6.86 -7.09
C PHE A 70 11.65 -6.79 -8.31
N ASP A 71 11.44 -7.91 -9.00
CA ASP A 71 10.67 -8.04 -10.23
C ASP A 71 9.19 -8.33 -10.02
N GLU A 72 8.77 -8.61 -8.78
CA GLU A 72 7.36 -8.79 -8.44
C GLU A 72 6.58 -7.49 -8.70
N ARG A 73 5.46 -7.64 -9.41
CA ARG A 73 4.57 -6.53 -9.80
C ARG A 73 3.20 -6.70 -9.16
N LEU A 74 2.60 -5.58 -8.78
CA LEU A 74 1.20 -5.50 -8.37
C LEU A 74 0.31 -5.38 -9.61
N ALA A 75 -0.97 -5.68 -9.45
CA ALA A 75 -1.91 -5.80 -10.57
C ALA A 75 -2.73 -4.53 -10.84
N PHE A 76 -2.56 -3.49 -10.01
CA PHE A 76 -3.30 -2.22 -10.10
C PHE A 76 -2.62 -1.18 -11.00
#